data_AF-A0A919PWZ4-F1
#
_entry.id   AF-A0A919PWZ4-F1
#
_cell.length_a   1.000
_cell.length_b   1.000
_cell.length_c   1.000
_cell.angle_alpha   90.00
_cell.angle_beta   90.00
_cell.angle_gamma   90.00
#
_symmetry.space_group_name_H-M   'P 1'
#
loop_
_entity.id
_entity.type
_entity.pdbx_description
1 polymer ?
#
loop_
_entity_poly.entity_id
_entity_poly.type
_entity_poly.pdbx_seq_one_letter_code
_entity_poly.pdbx_strand_id
1 'polypeptide(L)'
;MVERGAEHLKALCVVAGRLAERRWTVMHRGMPSVICDTDGNPVTPDQAKTIIAEHWTVTEDVRRRRRSSKSEGGKAPQQAGP
;
A
#
# COMPACT_ATOMS: atom_id res chain seq x y z
N MET A 1 15.14 -5.27 -1.29
CA MET A 1 14.60 -3.92 -1.60
C MET A 1 15.62 -2.85 -1.25
N VAL A 2 16.26 -2.93 -0.07
CA VAL A 2 17.32 -2.01 0.37
C VAL A 2 18.45 -1.90 -0.66
N GLU A 3 19.05 -3.03 -1.08
CA GLU A 3 20.08 -3.08 -2.14
C GLU A 3 19.59 -2.57 -3.51
N ARG A 4 18.28 -2.38 -3.69
CA ARG A 4 17.65 -1.88 -4.93
C ARG A 4 17.06 -0.48 -4.74
N GLY A 5 17.51 0.29 -3.75
CA GLY A 5 17.10 1.69 -3.53
C GLY A 5 15.76 1.89 -2.82
N ALA A 6 15.24 0.84 -2.19
CA ALA A 6 14.07 0.91 -1.30
C ALA A 6 14.50 0.64 0.14
N GLU A 7 15.32 1.55 0.64
CA GLU A 7 15.87 1.55 2.00
C GLU A 7 14.86 2.00 3.05
N HIS A 8 15.21 1.79 4.33
CA HIS A 8 14.34 2.07 5.47
C HIS A 8 13.89 3.53 5.53
N LEU A 9 14.77 4.48 5.19
CA LEU A 9 14.44 5.91 5.17
C LEU A 9 13.28 6.20 4.20
N LYS A 10 13.38 5.68 2.98
CA LYS A 10 12.33 5.84 1.96
C LYS A 10 11.00 5.22 2.41
N ALA A 11 11.05 4.03 2.99
CA ALA A 11 9.86 3.38 3.53
C ALA A 11 9.23 4.22 4.66
N LEU A 12 10.06 4.78 5.54
CA LEU A 12 9.64 5.63 6.65
C LEU A 12 8.98 6.91 6.14
N CYS A 13 9.57 7.61 5.17
CA CYS A 13 8.97 8.82 4.60
C CYS A 13 7.57 8.57 4.02
N VAL A 14 7.36 7.44 3.35
CA VAL A 14 6.04 7.06 2.81
C VAL A 14 5.03 6.80 3.92
N VAL A 15 5.43 6.08 4.97
CA VAL A 15 4.55 5.82 6.12
C VAL A 15 4.22 7.12 6.87
N ALA A 16 5.21 7.98 7.10
CA ALA A 16 5.05 9.25 7.78
C ALA A 16 4.05 10.17 7.05
N GLY A 17 4.15 10.27 5.72
CA GLY A 17 3.20 11.05 4.91
C GLY A 17 1.76 10.55 5.06
N ARG A 18 1.54 9.24 4.97
CA ARG A 18 0.21 8.63 5.14
C ARG A 18 -0.37 8.86 6.54
N LEU A 19 0.47 8.80 7.58
CA LEU A 19 0.04 9.07 8.96
C LEU A 19 -0.30 10.55 9.16
N ALA A 20 0.48 11.46 8.59
CA ALA A 20 0.22 12.90 8.65
C ALA A 20 -1.12 13.27 8.00
N GLU A 21 -1.41 12.74 6.80
CA GLU A 21 -2.69 12.95 6.11
C GLU A 21 -3.89 12.45 6.92
N ARG A 22 -3.79 11.23 7.48
CA ARG A 22 -4.84 10.67 8.33
C ARG A 22 -5.05 11.51 9.58
N ARG A 23 -3.97 11.91 10.24
CA ARG A 23 -4.03 12.75 11.45
C ARG A 23 -4.68 14.09 11.14
N TRP A 24 -4.28 14.75 10.06
CA TRP A 24 -4.88 16.00 9.61
C TRP A 24 -6.39 15.85 9.37
N THR A 25 -6.79 14.80 8.66
CA THR A 25 -8.21 14.54 8.34
C THR A 25 -9.05 14.39 9.60
N VAL A 26 -8.57 13.64 10.60
CA VAL A 26 -9.26 13.46 11.89
C VAL A 26 -9.37 14.78 12.64
N MET A 27 -8.27 15.55 12.73
CA MET A 27 -8.28 16.85 13.42
C MET A 27 -9.19 17.86 12.73
N HIS A 28 -9.15 17.92 11.39
CA HIS A 28 -9.95 18.86 10.61
C HIS A 28 -11.45 18.54 10.65
N ARG A 29 -11.83 17.26 10.65
CA ARG A 29 -13.24 16.84 10.67
C ARG A 29 -13.81 16.72 12.09
N GLY A 30 -12.96 16.68 13.13
CA GLY A 30 -13.38 16.42 14.50
C GLY A 30 -13.98 15.02 14.72
N MET A 31 -13.74 14.08 13.80
CA MET A 31 -14.34 12.75 13.80
C MET A 31 -13.22 11.70 13.66
N PRO A 32 -13.27 10.60 14.45
CA PRO A 32 -12.37 9.47 14.25
C PRO A 32 -12.43 8.93 12.82
N SER A 33 -11.32 8.38 12.33
CA SER A 33 -11.30 7.71 11.02
C SER A 33 -12.17 6.44 11.07
N VAL A 34 -13.12 6.33 10.15
CA VAL A 34 -13.99 5.15 9.98
C VAL A 34 -13.60 4.42 8.70
N ILE A 35 -13.61 3.08 8.72
CA ILE A 35 -13.41 2.27 7.52
C ILE A 35 -14.75 2.26 6.77
N CYS A 36 -14.74 2.65 5.50
CA CYS A 36 -15.93 2.63 4.65
C CYS A 36 -15.70 1.74 3.41
N ASP A 37 -16.78 1.22 2.85
CA ASP A 37 -16.81 0.65 1.51
C ASP A 37 -16.68 1.74 0.42
N THR A 38 -16.81 1.35 -0.85
CA THR A 38 -16.71 2.27 -1.99
C THR A 38 -17.89 3.24 -2.11
N ASP A 39 -19.03 2.90 -1.51
CA ASP A 39 -20.23 3.72 -1.51
C ASP A 39 -20.27 4.69 -0.31
N GLY A 40 -19.26 4.59 0.58
CA GLY A 40 -19.11 5.44 1.75
C GLY A 40 -19.76 4.88 3.02
N ASN A 41 -20.30 3.67 2.99
CA ASN A 41 -20.93 3.07 4.16
C ASN A 41 -19.86 2.55 5.13
N PRO A 42 -19.98 2.81 6.45
CA PRO A 42 -19.10 2.23 7.45
C PRO A 42 -19.13 0.70 7.43
N VAL A 43 -17.96 0.07 7.46
CA VAL A 43 -17.82 -1.40 7.51
C VAL A 43 -16.84 -1.82 8.59
N THR A 44 -17.06 -3.01 9.15
CA THR A 44 -16.10 -3.64 10.06
C THR A 44 -14.88 -4.16 9.27
N PRO A 45 -13.74 -4.40 9.94
CA PRO A 45 -12.58 -5.00 9.29
C PRO A 45 -12.87 -6.34 8.62
N ASP A 46 -13.76 -7.16 9.19
CA ASP A 46 -14.11 -8.46 8.61
C ASP A 46 -15.03 -8.32 7.40
N GLN A 47 -16.00 -7.40 7.45
CA GLN A 47 -16.81 -7.05 6.27
C GLN A 47 -15.93 -6.53 5.13
N ALA A 48 -14.98 -5.64 5.44
CA ALA A 48 -14.04 -5.13 4.44
C ALA A 48 -13.22 -6.26 3.79
N LYS A 49 -12.73 -7.24 4.57
CA LYS A 49 -12.02 -8.42 4.03
C LYS A 49 -12.91 -9.22 3.08
N THR A 50 -14.17 -9.44 3.45
CA THR A 50 -15.14 -10.15 2.60
C THR A 50 -15.37 -9.42 1.29
N ILE A 51 -15.66 -8.11 1.33
CA ILE A 51 -15.86 -7.27 0.13
C ILE A 51 -14.62 -7.31 -0.77
N ILE A 52 -13.42 -7.23 -0.19
CA ILE A 52 -12.16 -7.32 -0.95
C ILE A 52 -12.01 -8.69 -1.61
N ALA A 53 -12.31 -9.77 -0.89
CA ALA A 53 -12.21 -11.12 -1.42
C ALA A 53 -13.18 -11.34 -2.59
N GLU A 54 -14.41 -10.86 -2.47
CA GLU A 54 -15.48 -11.04 -3.46
C GLU A 54 -15.26 -10.20 -4.72
N HIS A 55 -14.88 -8.93 -4.58
CA HIS A 55 -14.87 -7.98 -5.70
C HIS A 55 -13.49 -7.62 -6.22
N TRP A 56 -12.44 -7.76 -5.40
CA TRP A 56 -11.13 -7.15 -5.66
C TRP A 56 -9.98 -8.16 -5.62
N THR A 57 -10.27 -9.46 -5.56
CA THR A 57 -9.26 -10.50 -5.70
C THR A 57 -8.70 -10.51 -7.12
N VAL A 58 -7.44 -10.09 -7.25
CA VAL A 58 -6.71 -10.20 -8.52
C VAL A 58 -6.44 -11.67 -8.81
N THR A 59 -6.94 -12.18 -9.95
CA THR A 59 -6.74 -13.57 -10.39
C THR A 59 -5.27 -13.89 -10.63
N GLU A 60 -4.88 -15.16 -10.50
CA GLU A 60 -3.48 -15.56 -10.66
C GLU A 60 -2.95 -15.31 -12.07
N ASP A 61 -3.77 -15.44 -13.11
CA ASP A 61 -3.36 -15.10 -14.48
C ASP A 61 -3.02 -13.61 -14.64
N VAL A 62 -3.82 -12.73 -14.04
CA VAL A 62 -3.54 -11.29 -14.03
C VAL A 62 -2.29 -10.98 -13.21
N ARG A 63 -2.11 -11.65 -12.06
CA ARG A 63 -0.89 -11.53 -11.26
C ARG A 63 0.34 -11.99 -12.04
N ARG A 64 0.31 -13.17 -12.65
CA ARG A 64 1.40 -13.73 -13.46
C ARG A 64 1.77 -12.81 -14.62
N ARG A 65 0.78 -12.26 -15.34
CA ARG A 65 1.02 -11.31 -16.43
C ARG A 65 1.65 -10.00 -15.96
N ARG A 66 1.21 -9.45 -14.83
CA ARG A 66 1.72 -8.18 -14.29
C ARG A 66 3.04 -8.32 -13.53
N ARG A 67 3.33 -9.51 -13.02
CA ARG A 67 4.60 -9.80 -12.35
C ARG A 67 5.71 -9.56 -13.36
N SER A 68 6.58 -8.60 -13.04
CA SER A 68 7.75 -8.30 -13.86
C SER A 68 8.54 -9.60 -14.07
N SER A 69 8.57 -10.09 -15.31
CA SER A 69 9.35 -11.25 -15.73
C SER A 69 10.85 -10.95 -15.88
N LYS A 70 11.36 -9.87 -15.28
CA LYS A 70 12.81 -9.66 -15.11
C LYS A 70 13.37 -10.73 -14.18
N SER A 71 13.52 -11.93 -14.73
CA SER A 71 14.51 -12.91 -14.38
C SER A 71 15.87 -12.22 -14.38
N GLU A 72 16.54 -12.25 -13.24
CA GLU A 72 18.00 -12.13 -13.08
C GLU A 72 18.71 -10.82 -13.55
N GLY A 73 18.05 -9.93 -14.29
CA GLY A 73 18.58 -8.66 -14.81
C GLY A 73 17.81 -7.41 -14.35
N GLY A 74 17.20 -7.46 -13.16
CA GLY A 74 16.68 -6.25 -12.51
C GLY A 74 17.80 -5.23 -12.30
N LYS A 75 17.49 -3.92 -12.29
CA LYS A 75 18.47 -2.82 -12.08
C LYS A 75 19.53 -3.27 -11.07
N ALA A 76 20.80 -3.22 -11.50
CA ALA A 76 21.94 -3.59 -10.67
C ALA A 76 21.79 -2.93 -9.30
N PRO A 77 22.11 -3.64 -8.21
CA PRO A 77 22.00 -3.09 -6.87
C PRO A 77 22.65 -1.72 -6.85
N GLN A 78 21.92 -0.72 -6.34
CA GLN A 78 22.46 0.63 -6.22
C GLN A 78 23.62 0.51 -5.24
N GLN A 79 24.83 0.84 -5.72
CA GLN A 79 25.99 0.88 -4.83
C GLN A 79 25.70 1.91 -3.76
N ALA A 80 25.70 1.47 -2.50
CA ALA A 80 25.72 2.38 -1.37
C ALA A 80 27.04 3.17 -1.49
N GLY A 81 26.93 4.45 -1.84
CA GLY A 81 28.08 5.36 -1.83
C GLY A 81 28.63 5.50 -0.40
N PRO A 82 29.92 5.85 -0.26
CA PRO A 82 30.59 5.96 1.04
C PRO A 82 29.96 7.02 1.95
#